data_AF-A0A936M3Z6-F1
#
_entry.id   AF-A0A936M3Z6-F1
#
_cell.length_a   1.000
_cell.length_b   1.000
_cell.length_c   1.000
_cell.angle_alpha   90.00
_cell.angle_beta   90.00
_cell.angle_gamma   90.00
#
_symmetry.space_group_name_H-M   'P 1'
#
loop_
_entity.id
_entity.type
_entity.pdbx_description
1 polymer ?
#
loop_
_entity_poly.entity_id
_entity_poly.type
_entity_poly.pdbx_seq_one_letter_code
_entity_poly.pdbx_strand_id
1 'polypeptide(L)'
;MPPRVHRLLPGAVSHPRALDAERLRGGLAELRRTAPERAGAVHERARAQCASWSAGFPGNPRTGWVAAGTPDEEEFCEGHRSEPCPALDPETGLCELYAWRPVNCRTYGPPVRIGAEDLPPCSLCFPNAGAAEIEAARITVDPDGFEDAVRACLGADEWTYVAHALGR
;
A
#
# COMPACT_ATOMS: atom_id res chain seq x y z
N MET A 1 -16.50 -6.67 -16.32
CA MET A 1 -15.64 -5.51 -16.60
C MET A 1 -15.01 -5.14 -15.27
N PRO A 2 -13.70 -5.41 -15.04
CA PRO A 2 -13.10 -5.07 -13.75
C PRO A 2 -13.20 -3.55 -13.55
N PRO A 3 -13.54 -3.07 -12.34
CA PRO A 3 -13.58 -1.64 -12.09
C PRO A 3 -12.20 -1.07 -12.44
N ARG A 4 -12.18 0.04 -13.19
CA ARG A 4 -10.97 0.76 -13.57
C ARG A 4 -10.31 1.31 -12.30
N VAL A 5 -9.56 0.48 -11.59
CA VAL A 5 -8.65 0.85 -10.51
C VAL A 5 -7.40 1.48 -11.13
N HIS A 6 -7.59 2.58 -11.86
CA HIS A 6 -6.48 3.37 -12.40
C HIS A 6 -6.19 4.53 -11.46
N ARG A 7 -4.90 4.62 -11.10
CA ARG A 7 -4.28 5.57 -10.17
C ARG A 7 -4.70 5.38 -8.72
N LEU A 8 -3.83 4.68 -7.98
CA LEU A 8 -3.50 5.16 -6.64
C LEU A 8 -3.23 6.67 -6.78
N LEU A 9 -3.98 7.48 -6.04
CA LEU A 9 -3.79 8.93 -6.03
C LEU A 9 -2.29 9.22 -5.78
N PRO A 10 -1.67 10.16 -6.53
CA PRO A 10 -0.35 10.66 -6.16
C PRO A 10 -0.49 11.29 -4.77
N GLY A 11 0.06 10.60 -3.76
CA GLY A 11 0.15 11.10 -2.38
C GLY A 11 -0.35 10.14 -1.31
N ALA A 12 -0.85 8.95 -1.66
CA ALA A 12 -1.12 7.93 -0.66
C ALA A 12 0.16 7.15 -0.35
N VAL A 13 1.08 7.77 0.40
CA VAL A 13 2.13 7.03 1.09
C VAL A 13 1.43 5.97 1.93
N SER A 14 1.44 4.74 1.44
CA SER A 14 0.93 3.60 2.18
C SER A 14 2.01 3.26 3.20
N HIS A 15 1.60 3.17 4.46
CA HIS A 15 2.41 2.80 5.63
C HIS A 15 2.17 1.31 5.95
N PRO A 16 2.61 0.34 5.11
CA PRO A 16 2.47 -1.08 5.45
C PRO A 16 3.13 -1.37 6.79
N ARG A 17 2.36 -1.99 7.69
CA ARG A 17 2.90 -2.55 8.92
C ARG A 17 3.60 -3.88 8.61
N ALA A 18 4.21 -4.51 9.62
CA ALA A 18 4.97 -5.74 9.45
C ALA A 18 4.23 -6.83 8.64
N LEU A 19 2.95 -7.09 8.96
CA LEU A 19 2.13 -8.07 8.23
C LEU A 19 1.92 -7.70 6.76
N ASP A 20 1.70 -6.41 6.45
CA ASP A 20 1.54 -5.94 5.08
C ASP A 20 2.86 -6.01 4.29
N ALA A 21 3.98 -5.74 4.94
CA ALA A 21 5.30 -5.89 4.32
C ALA A 21 5.56 -7.36 3.94
N GLU A 22 5.20 -8.31 4.81
CA GLU A 22 5.28 -9.75 4.52
C GLU A 22 4.35 -10.16 3.38
N ARG A 23 3.11 -9.65 3.34
CA ARG A 23 2.19 -9.89 2.23
C ARG A 23 2.76 -9.42 0.89
N LEU A 24 3.34 -8.22 0.86
CA LEU A 24 3.99 -7.67 -0.33
C LEU A 24 5.18 -8.53 -0.79
N ARG A 25 6.03 -8.97 0.15
CA ARG A 25 7.18 -9.83 -0.14
C ARG A 25 6.73 -11.19 -0.69
N GLY A 26 5.68 -11.78 -0.11
CA GLY A 26 5.06 -13.00 -0.62
C GLY A 26 4.53 -12.83 -2.05
N GLY A 27 3.84 -11.70 -2.32
CA GLY A 27 3.38 -11.37 -3.66
C GLY A 27 4.51 -11.20 -4.67
N LEU A 28 5.60 -10.53 -4.29
CA LEU A 28 6.77 -10.39 -5.15
C LEU A 28 7.44 -11.76 -5.41
N ALA A 29 7.51 -12.63 -4.41
CA ALA A 29 8.05 -13.99 -4.59
C ALA A 29 7.22 -14.83 -5.57
N GLU A 30 5.89 -14.75 -5.48
CA GLU A 30 5.01 -15.44 -6.44
C GLU A 30 5.08 -14.81 -7.84
N LEU A 31 5.19 -13.48 -7.93
CA LEU A 31 5.43 -12.81 -9.20
C LEU A 31 6.78 -13.22 -9.81
N ARG A 32 7.84 -13.35 -9.01
CA ARG A 32 9.15 -13.86 -9.48
C ARG A 32 9.03 -15.26 -10.09
N ARG A 33 8.20 -16.13 -9.52
CA ARG A 33 7.94 -17.48 -10.03
C ARG A 33 7.17 -17.49 -11.36
N THR A 34 6.20 -16.59 -11.51
CA THR A 34 5.24 -16.63 -12.62
C THR A 34 5.60 -15.67 -13.77
N ALA A 35 6.26 -14.57 -13.46
CA ALA A 35 6.69 -13.53 -14.40
C ALA A 35 7.97 -12.82 -13.89
N PRO A 36 9.15 -13.47 -14.02
CA PRO A 36 10.39 -12.99 -13.42
C PRO A 36 10.83 -11.61 -13.90
N GLU A 37 10.60 -11.26 -15.17
CA GLU A 37 10.93 -9.94 -15.72
C GLU A 37 10.09 -8.83 -15.07
N ARG A 38 8.79 -9.06 -14.91
CA ARG A 38 7.87 -8.11 -14.24
C ARG A 38 8.26 -7.92 -12.78
N ALA A 39 8.60 -9.01 -12.10
CA ALA A 39 9.09 -8.94 -10.72
C ALA A 39 10.44 -8.23 -10.60
N GLY A 40 11.36 -8.44 -11.56
CA GLY A 40 12.62 -7.72 -11.66
C GLY A 40 12.39 -6.22 -11.77
N ALA A 41 11.51 -5.81 -12.69
CA ALA A 41 11.16 -4.41 -12.88
C ALA A 41 10.55 -3.76 -11.61
N VAL A 42 9.67 -4.46 -10.90
CA VAL A 42 9.14 -4.00 -9.60
C VAL A 42 10.25 -3.81 -8.58
N HIS A 43 11.14 -4.79 -8.45
CA HIS A 43 12.24 -4.76 -7.49
C HIS A 43 13.25 -3.65 -7.79
N GLU A 44 13.60 -3.44 -9.07
CA GLU A 44 14.49 -2.37 -9.51
C GLU A 44 13.92 -0.98 -9.21
N ARG A 45 12.63 -0.74 -9.52
CA ARG A 45 11.97 0.52 -9.17
C ARG A 45 11.95 0.76 -7.66
N ALA A 46 11.67 -0.28 -6.88
CA ALA A 46 11.68 -0.19 -5.43
C ALA A 46 13.07 0.16 -4.88
N ARG A 47 14.13 -0.47 -5.41
CA ARG A 47 15.52 -0.16 -5.03
C ARG A 47 15.94 1.26 -5.43
N ALA A 48 15.53 1.72 -6.61
CA ALA A 48 15.80 3.07 -7.07
C ALA A 48 15.17 4.11 -6.13
N GLN A 49 13.91 3.90 -5.72
CA GLN A 49 13.23 4.77 -4.75
C GLN A 49 13.90 4.73 -3.36
N CYS A 50 14.25 3.54 -2.85
CA CYS A 50 14.99 3.46 -1.59
C CYS A 50 16.33 4.22 -1.64
N ALA A 51 17.03 4.17 -2.78
CA ALA A 51 18.28 4.88 -2.97
C ALA A 51 18.06 6.40 -3.01
N SER A 52 17.01 6.89 -3.68
CA SER A 52 16.70 8.32 -3.72
C SER A 52 16.26 8.87 -2.36
N TRP A 53 15.55 8.08 -1.55
CA TRP A 53 15.04 8.51 -0.23
C TRP A 53 16.09 8.44 0.89
N SER A 54 17.19 7.71 0.70
CA SER A 54 18.09 7.34 1.81
C SER A 54 18.64 8.51 2.63
N ALA A 55 18.79 9.71 2.04
CA ALA A 55 19.32 10.88 2.73
C ALA A 55 18.29 11.60 3.61
N GLY A 56 17.00 11.44 3.33
CA GLY A 56 15.90 12.11 4.04
C GLY A 56 14.87 11.15 4.64
N PHE A 57 15.16 9.85 4.67
CA PHE A 57 14.22 8.84 5.12
C PHE A 57 13.85 9.04 6.61
N PRO A 58 12.57 9.07 7.00
CA PRO A 58 12.11 9.43 8.35
C PRO A 58 12.25 8.24 9.32
N GLY A 59 13.27 7.40 9.15
CA GLY A 59 13.46 6.20 9.93
C GLY A 59 14.84 5.61 9.69
N ASN A 60 14.98 4.29 9.78
CA ASN A 60 16.25 3.65 9.49
C ASN A 60 16.31 3.25 8.01
N PRO A 61 17.04 3.95 7.12
CA PRO A 61 17.05 3.67 5.68
C PRO A 61 17.62 2.29 5.33
N ARG A 62 18.44 1.70 6.22
CA ARG A 62 18.95 0.33 6.04
C ARG A 62 17.87 -0.71 6.30
N THR A 63 17.00 -0.48 7.28
CA THR A 63 15.92 -1.43 7.66
C THR A 63 14.56 -1.07 7.06
N GLY A 64 14.39 0.15 6.56
CA GLY A 64 13.15 0.68 6.02
C GLY A 64 12.05 0.88 7.05
N TRP A 65 12.32 0.61 8.33
CA TRP A 65 11.35 0.78 9.41
C TRP A 65 11.34 2.22 9.90
N VAL A 66 10.14 2.68 10.17
CA VAL A 66 9.81 3.96 10.79
C VAL A 66 9.02 3.68 12.05
N ALA A 67 9.41 4.35 13.14
CA ALA A 67 8.72 4.25 14.41
C ALA A 67 7.48 5.16 14.41
N ALA A 68 6.47 4.82 15.22
CA ALA A 68 5.32 5.68 15.37
C ALA A 68 5.71 7.05 15.97
N GLY A 69 5.17 8.13 15.42
CA GLY A 69 5.42 9.49 15.92
C GLY A 69 6.81 10.04 15.60
N THR A 70 7.51 9.49 14.60
CA THR A 70 8.76 10.06 14.12
C THR A 70 8.50 11.47 13.58
N PRO A 71 9.20 12.50 14.11
CA PRO A 71 9.19 13.84 13.52
C PRO A 71 9.60 13.75 12.05
N ASP A 72 9.08 14.64 11.22
CA ASP A 72 9.41 14.75 9.79
C ASP A 72 8.75 13.71 8.86
N GLU A 73 7.93 12.79 9.39
CA GLU A 73 7.11 11.85 8.58
C GLU A 73 6.19 12.59 7.59
N GLU A 74 5.46 13.60 8.07
CA GLU A 74 4.53 14.38 7.26
C GLU A 74 5.26 15.14 6.14
N GLU A 75 6.39 15.76 6.46
CA GLU A 75 7.21 16.48 5.49
C GLU A 75 7.79 15.53 4.43
N PHE A 76 8.28 14.36 4.86
CA PHE A 76 8.75 13.34 3.95
C PHE A 76 7.64 12.86 3.01
N CYS A 77 6.45 12.58 3.55
CA CYS A 77 5.30 12.14 2.77
C CYS A 77 4.85 13.20 1.75
N GLU A 78 4.80 14.47 2.16
CA GLU A 78 4.44 15.57 1.26
C GLU A 78 5.48 15.77 0.16
N GLY A 79 6.78 15.69 0.50
CA GLY A 79 7.88 15.81 -0.45
C GLY A 79 7.89 14.74 -1.54
N HIS A 80 7.39 13.54 -1.23
CA HIS A 80 7.39 12.39 -2.15
C HIS A 80 5.99 12.03 -2.66
N ARG A 81 4.99 12.89 -2.45
CA ARG A 81 3.59 12.60 -2.81
C ARG A 81 3.38 12.33 -4.31
N SER A 82 4.22 12.90 -5.17
CA SER A 82 4.08 12.75 -6.63
C SER A 82 4.71 11.47 -7.16
N GLU A 83 5.50 10.76 -6.33
CA GLU A 83 6.20 9.57 -6.77
C GLU A 83 5.23 8.37 -6.89
N PRO A 84 5.25 7.64 -8.02
CA PRO A 84 4.39 6.49 -8.18
C PRO A 84 4.87 5.33 -7.30
N CYS A 85 3.91 4.57 -6.76
CA CYS A 85 4.22 3.32 -6.07
C CYS A 85 5.04 2.38 -6.98
N PRO A 86 6.12 1.74 -6.49
CA PRO A 86 6.99 0.92 -7.34
C PRO A 86 6.31 -0.37 -7.82
N ALA A 87 5.22 -0.79 -7.17
CA ALA A 87 4.38 -1.89 -7.61
C ALA A 87 3.47 -1.54 -8.80
N LEU A 88 3.40 -0.27 -9.20
CA LEU A 88 2.68 0.14 -10.41
C LEU A 88 3.57 -0.07 -11.64
N ASP A 89 2.98 -0.67 -12.67
CA ASP A 89 3.52 -0.66 -14.01
C ASP A 89 3.36 0.76 -14.61
N PRO A 90 4.45 1.43 -15.03
CA PRO A 90 4.40 2.78 -15.56
C PRO A 90 3.66 2.90 -16.90
N GLU A 91 3.59 1.83 -17.70
CA GLU A 91 2.91 1.85 -19.00
C GLU A 91 1.40 1.69 -18.83
N THR A 92 0.98 0.71 -18.02
CA THR A 92 -0.44 0.37 -17.86
C THR A 92 -1.10 1.09 -16.68
N GLY A 93 -0.31 1.56 -15.71
CA GLY A 93 -0.78 2.10 -14.44
C GLY A 93 -1.46 1.05 -13.54
N LEU A 94 -1.30 -0.25 -13.84
CA LEU A 94 -1.85 -1.34 -13.05
C LEU A 94 -0.87 -1.78 -11.95
N CYS A 95 -1.42 -2.29 -10.85
CA CYS A 95 -0.60 -2.83 -9.77
C CYS A 95 -0.20 -4.27 -10.07
N GLU A 96 1.10 -4.50 -10.20
CA GLU A 96 1.74 -5.81 -10.37
C GLU A 96 1.45 -6.78 -9.20
N LEU A 97 1.16 -6.22 -8.02
CA LEU A 97 0.89 -6.97 -6.79
C LEU A 97 -0.56 -6.82 -6.32
N TYR A 98 -1.51 -6.61 -7.25
CA TYR A 98 -2.90 -6.28 -6.91
C TYR A 98 -3.56 -7.25 -5.92
N ALA A 99 -3.35 -8.55 -6.10
CA ALA A 99 -3.90 -9.61 -5.23
C ALA A 99 -3.27 -9.60 -3.82
N TRP A 100 -2.07 -9.05 -3.71
CA TRP A 100 -1.23 -9.01 -2.51
C TRP A 100 -1.19 -7.62 -1.87
N ARG A 101 -2.09 -6.72 -2.28
CA ARG A 101 -2.16 -5.36 -1.76
C ARG A 101 -2.28 -5.37 -0.24
N PRO A 102 -1.47 -4.55 0.46
CA PRO A 102 -1.66 -4.20 1.86
C PRO A 102 -3.09 -3.77 2.20
N VAL A 103 -3.45 -3.86 3.46
CA VAL A 103 -4.77 -3.47 3.96
C VAL A 103 -5.07 -2.01 3.63
N ASN A 104 -4.12 -1.11 3.90
CA ASN A 104 -4.27 0.31 3.54
C ASN A 104 -4.49 0.50 2.03
N CYS A 105 -3.81 -0.23 1.16
CA CYS A 105 -4.03 -0.18 -0.29
C CYS A 105 -5.42 -0.70 -0.73
N ARG A 106 -6.11 -1.49 0.12
CA ARG A 106 -7.46 -2.01 -0.13
C ARG A 106 -8.56 -1.04 0.31
N THR A 107 -8.26 -0.13 1.22
CA THR A 107 -9.22 0.91 1.65
C THR A 107 -9.32 2.06 0.65
N TYR A 108 -8.32 2.25 -0.22
CA TYR A 108 -8.41 3.21 -1.32
C TYR A 108 -9.26 2.67 -2.47
N GLY A 109 -10.46 3.23 -2.65
CA GLY A 109 -11.36 2.93 -3.77
C GLY A 109 -12.78 2.60 -3.31
N PRO A 110 -13.00 1.40 -2.75
CA PRO A 110 -14.30 0.98 -2.26
C PRO A 110 -14.72 1.77 -1.01
N PRO A 111 -16.03 1.87 -0.73
CA PRO A 111 -16.49 2.26 0.59
C PRO A 111 -16.09 1.14 1.57
N VAL A 112 -15.50 1.52 2.70
CA VAL A 112 -15.03 0.54 3.68
C VAL A 112 -15.54 0.85 5.08
N ARG A 113 -15.68 -0.19 5.88
CA ARG A 113 -15.94 -0.13 7.32
C ARG A 113 -14.71 -0.65 8.07
N ILE A 114 -14.22 0.12 9.03
CA ILE A 114 -13.11 -0.26 9.91
C ILE A 114 -13.61 -0.10 11.35
N GLY A 115 -13.78 -1.21 12.06
CA GLY A 115 -14.45 -1.19 13.36
C GLY A 115 -15.86 -0.58 13.26
N ALA A 116 -16.10 0.52 13.98
CA ALA A 116 -17.37 1.25 13.95
C ALA A 116 -17.40 2.41 12.93
N GLU A 117 -16.30 2.67 12.23
CA GLU A 117 -16.17 3.83 11.34
C GLU A 117 -16.41 3.46 9.87
N ASP A 118 -17.21 4.28 9.19
CA ASP A 118 -17.49 4.17 7.76
C ASP A 118 -16.70 5.23 6.98
N LEU A 119 -15.75 4.77 6.16
CA LEU A 119 -14.98 5.63 5.28
C LEU A 119 -15.72 5.81 3.94
N PRO A 120 -15.71 7.02 3.36
CA PRO A 120 -16.32 7.28 2.06
C PRO A 120 -15.50 6.60 0.94
N PRO A 121 -16.15 6.22 -0.18
CA PRO A 121 -15.44 5.69 -1.33
C PRO A 121 -14.58 6.77 -2.01
N CYS A 122 -13.65 6.33 -2.85
CA CYS A 122 -12.98 7.26 -3.76
C CYS A 122 -13.98 7.83 -4.78
N SER A 123 -14.01 9.16 -4.92
CA SER A 123 -14.87 9.85 -5.88
C SER A 123 -14.62 9.44 -7.34
N LEU A 124 -13.43 8.91 -7.63
CA LEU A 124 -13.07 8.39 -8.95
C LEU A 124 -13.60 6.97 -9.22
N CYS A 125 -13.89 6.19 -8.18
CA CYS A 125 -14.39 4.82 -8.31
C CYS A 125 -15.92 4.75 -8.39
N PHE A 126 -16.61 5.76 -7.86
CA PHE A 126 -18.08 5.83 -7.80
C PHE A 126 -18.64 7.17 -8.34
N PRO A 127 -18.21 7.66 -9.53
CA PRO A 127 -18.53 9.01 -9.99
C PRO A 127 -20.02 9.25 -10.24
N ASN A 128 -20.79 8.18 -10.49
CA ASN A 128 -22.22 8.25 -10.83
C ASN A 128 -23.09 7.35 -9.94
N ALA A 129 -22.56 6.81 -8.84
CA ALA A 129 -23.30 5.89 -7.98
C ALA A 129 -24.13 6.65 -6.94
N GLY A 130 -25.37 6.21 -6.71
CA GLY A 130 -26.21 6.71 -5.63
C GLY A 130 -25.74 6.22 -4.25
N ALA A 131 -26.22 6.87 -3.18
CA ALA A 131 -25.84 6.51 -1.81
C ALA A 131 -26.12 5.02 -1.47
N ALA A 132 -27.25 4.47 -1.93
CA ALA A 132 -27.60 3.08 -1.70
C ALA A 132 -26.68 2.09 -2.43
N GLU A 133 -26.22 2.43 -3.65
CA GLU A 133 -25.29 1.60 -4.41
C GLU A 133 -23.89 1.61 -3.79
N ILE A 134 -23.47 2.77 -3.27
CA ILE A 134 -22.24 2.90 -2.50
C ILE A 134 -22.31 2.04 -1.24
N GLU A 135 -23.40 2.12 -0.46
CA GLU A 135 -23.52 1.31 0.75
C GLU A 135 -23.56 -0.19 0.46
N ALA A 136 -24.22 -0.61 -0.62
CA ALA A 136 -24.24 -2.01 -1.05
C ALA A 136 -22.85 -2.55 -1.45
N ALA A 137 -21.93 -1.67 -1.86
CA ALA A 137 -20.55 -2.02 -2.19
C ALA A 137 -19.60 -1.98 -0.96
N ARG A 138 -20.11 -1.71 0.25
CA ARG A 138 -19.27 -1.53 1.44
C ARG A 138 -18.61 -2.82 1.87
N ILE A 139 -17.30 -2.73 2.10
CA ILE A 139 -16.48 -3.85 2.56
C ILE A 139 -16.14 -3.63 4.03
N THR A 140 -16.39 -4.63 4.88
CA THR A 140 -15.88 -4.62 6.26
C THR A 140 -14.46 -5.15 6.25
N VAL A 141 -13.51 -4.34 6.71
CA VAL A 141 -12.09 -4.70 6.84
C VAL A 141 -11.89 -5.47 8.15
N ASP A 142 -11.16 -6.58 8.08
CA ASP A 142 -10.87 -7.47 9.21
C ASP A 142 -12.10 -7.78 10.09
N PRO A 143 -13.21 -8.29 9.51
CA PRO A 143 -14.48 -8.45 10.23
C PRO A 143 -14.38 -9.36 11.46
N ASP A 144 -13.43 -10.29 11.45
CA ASP A 144 -13.21 -11.27 12.51
C ASP A 144 -12.01 -10.91 13.43
N GLY A 145 -11.35 -9.78 13.20
CA GLY A 145 -10.20 -9.33 14.00
C GLY A 145 -8.94 -10.20 13.88
N PHE A 146 -8.82 -11.01 12.82
CA PHE A 146 -7.69 -11.92 12.64
C PHE A 146 -6.42 -11.16 12.28
N GLU A 147 -6.50 -10.11 11.45
CA GLU A 147 -5.32 -9.31 11.11
C GLU A 147 -4.79 -8.59 12.34
N ASP A 148 -5.69 -8.08 13.17
CA ASP A 148 -5.36 -7.46 14.45
C ASP A 148 -4.73 -8.44 15.45
N ALA A 149 -5.24 -9.66 15.54
CA ALA A 149 -4.66 -10.71 16.38
C ALA A 149 -3.25 -11.11 15.92
N VAL A 150 -3.06 -11.30 14.61
CA VAL A 150 -1.73 -11.62 14.04
C VAL A 150 -0.76 -10.46 14.24
N ARG A 151 -1.21 -9.22 14.05
CA ARG A 151 -0.40 -8.02 14.32
C ARG A 151 0.07 -7.98 15.77
N ALA A 152 -0.82 -8.23 16.74
CA ALA A 152 -0.47 -8.25 18.15
C ALA A 152 0.61 -9.30 18.48
N CYS A 153 0.58 -10.46 17.82
CA CYS A 153 1.62 -11.48 17.97
C CYS A 153 2.97 -11.09 17.35
N LEU A 154 2.98 -10.28 16.29
CA LEU A 154 4.20 -9.87 15.59
C LEU A 154 4.96 -8.73 16.29
N GLY A 155 4.31 -8.01 17.22
CA GLY A 155 4.97 -7.12 18.17
C GLY A 155 5.82 -6.01 17.53
N ALA A 156 5.19 -5.07 16.82
CA ALA A 156 5.80 -3.76 16.53
C ALA A 156 4.73 -2.74 16.13
N ASP A 157 4.82 -1.52 16.68
CA ASP A 157 4.11 -0.33 16.17
C ASP A 157 4.83 0.34 14.99
N GLU A 158 5.91 -0.30 14.51
CA GLU A 158 6.68 0.15 13.36
C GLU A 158 5.95 -0.14 12.04
N TRP A 159 6.24 0.69 11.06
CA TRP A 159 5.72 0.57 9.72
C TRP A 159 6.84 0.87 8.72
N THR A 160 6.61 0.54 7.45
CA THR A 160 7.58 0.76 6.37
C THR A 160 6.88 1.37 5.16
N TYR A 161 7.62 1.65 4.10
CA TYR A 161 7.08 2.08 2.82
C TYR A 161 7.09 0.90 1.83
N VAL A 162 6.18 0.92 0.85
CA VAL A 162 6.12 -0.14 -0.18
C VAL A 162 7.46 -0.33 -0.90
N ALA A 163 8.19 0.74 -1.18
CA ALA A 163 9.54 0.67 -1.75
C ALA A 163 10.50 -0.13 -0.85
N HIS A 164 10.51 0.14 0.46
CA HIS A 164 11.36 -0.59 1.40
C HIS A 164 10.91 -2.03 1.66
N ALA A 165 9.62 -2.34 1.50
CA ALA A 165 9.13 -3.71 1.57
C ALA A 165 9.59 -4.56 0.37
N LEU A 166 9.62 -3.96 -0.84
CA LEU A 166 9.88 -4.64 -2.10
C LEU A 166 11.32 -4.53 -2.62
N GLY A 167 12.07 -3.53 -2.19
CA GLY A 167 13.45 -3.25 -2.63
C GLY A 167 14.51 -4.09 -1.91
N ARG A 168 14.08 -5.03 -1.05
CA ARG A 168 14.94 -5.94 -0.30
C ARG A 168 15.10 -7.29 -0.99
#